data_AF-A0AAN7HT34-F1
#
_entry.id   AF-A0AAN7HT34-F1
#
_cell.length_a   1.000
_cell.length_b   1.000
_cell.length_c   1.000
_cell.angle_alpha   90.00
_cell.angle_beta   90.00
_cell.angle_gamma   90.00
#
_symmetry.space_group_name_H-M   'P 1'
#
loop_
_entity.id
_entity.type
_entity.pdbx_description
1 polymer ?
#
loop_
_entity_poly.entity_id
_entity_poly.type
_entity_poly.pdbx_seq_one_letter_code
_entity_poly.pdbx_strand_id
1 'polypeptide(L)'
;MLVRVNGGKVARVSVHLAMAIGNLVEVSHLMLHGGVSIQFGCMKCLIDTQGGQCFTRTIRNFQYKTLEQLKAPLPVGVKHVFNIKGPSMFTTLKSFPANPSFYGLNTLHLLSIGLAKHLYELLSSPFHPSKFDNRYKPSIEELKEAKLDKASAWPYTFDLDPKVLAKIGQYVAQSKKTVPTTFNAPFNDIFAPGGVTNYRAVDYEEFMIFIVPALIAPHYPDSIRKPLLGIVKVAALVLQKNELHASDLQFIEAKVNDWHKLLITEIKAKRLPIKTFRPNAHYLGHLTYMIKAQGLPASTSSRSIERSIGRYKRLISARTDVGIHAGNIIDRLAIMRAIKASTTGDGTGDGKDKLNDLDARINLLVPQRYDPTTFVNLKNDDDNGSQLWYPVIHTTVSSIPTSININIRLFVKAIQSYYDRQYSTNVLQDVHINDQLDIVVSGSAWAYNCTYRSEYYRDLTGANSRGSHYIMVWAEYLSYVNSQAHYCLYRYSSKPILASEFPKLEIEGIGDELFLLIRLGKTHAVDDKDKTMPIVELDDD
;
A
#
# COMPACT_ATOMS: atom_id res chain seq x y z
N MET A 1 25.22 -27.51 9.76
CA MET A 1 24.41 -27.11 10.94
C MET A 1 23.45 -28.26 11.26
N LEU A 2 23.23 -28.59 12.53
CA LEU A 2 22.17 -29.53 12.93
C LEU A 2 20.96 -28.70 13.33
N VAL A 3 19.79 -28.96 12.72
CA VAL A 3 18.54 -28.27 13.06
C VAL A 3 17.54 -29.32 13.51
N ARG A 4 16.80 -28.98 14.57
CA ARG A 4 15.67 -29.79 15.01
C ARG A 4 14.51 -29.53 14.05
N VAL A 5 14.04 -30.58 13.39
CA VAL A 5 12.87 -30.55 12.50
C VAL A 5 11.65 -31.00 13.31
N ASN A 6 10.45 -30.61 12.89
CA ASN A 6 9.20 -31.01 13.55
C ASN A 6 9.16 -32.52 13.83
N GLY A 7 8.75 -32.90 15.05
CA GLY A 7 8.76 -34.28 15.54
C GLY A 7 10.07 -34.75 16.18
N GLY A 8 10.94 -33.83 16.62
CA GLY A 8 12.15 -34.15 17.41
C GLY A 8 13.32 -34.74 16.61
N LYS A 9 13.14 -34.95 15.30
CA LYS A 9 14.20 -35.43 14.40
C LYS A 9 15.26 -34.36 14.19
N VAL A 10 16.52 -34.76 14.25
CA VAL A 10 17.65 -33.87 13.97
C VAL A 10 18.05 -34.05 12.51
N ALA A 11 18.01 -32.97 11.73
CA ALA A 11 18.50 -32.97 10.35
C ALA A 11 19.83 -32.22 10.26
N ARG A 12 20.76 -32.77 9.48
CA ARG A 12 21.95 -32.04 9.04
C ARG A 12 21.54 -31.17 7.85
N VAL A 13 21.64 -29.86 8.02
CA VAL A 13 21.42 -28.88 6.95
C VAL A 13 22.68 -28.09 6.66
N SER A 14 22.77 -27.63 5.42
CA SER A 14 23.74 -26.64 4.99
C SER A 14 22.98 -25.38 4.58
N VAL A 15 23.32 -24.25 5.20
CA VAL A 15 22.72 -22.95 4.89
C VAL A 15 23.66 -22.21 3.96
N HIS A 16 23.15 -21.76 2.83
CA HIS A 16 23.89 -21.00 1.84
C HIS A 16 23.17 -19.68 1.59
N LEU A 17 23.92 -18.57 1.59
CA LEU A 17 23.40 -17.31 1.07
C LEU A 17 23.27 -17.44 -0.45
N ALA A 18 22.04 -17.33 -0.95
CA ALA A 18 21.76 -17.54 -2.37
C ALA A 18 22.12 -16.31 -3.22
N MET A 19 21.76 -15.12 -2.76
CA MET A 19 22.01 -13.86 -3.48
C MET A 19 21.83 -12.63 -2.58
N ALA A 20 22.38 -11.50 -3.00
CA ALA A 20 22.10 -10.17 -2.43
C ALA A 20 21.25 -9.37 -3.40
N ILE A 21 20.06 -8.90 -2.97
CA ILE A 21 19.10 -8.22 -3.85
C ILE A 21 18.58 -6.92 -3.26
N GLY A 22 18.38 -5.92 -4.12
CA GLY A 22 17.94 -4.59 -3.73
C GLY A 22 17.82 -3.68 -4.96
N ASN A 23 17.64 -2.38 -4.74
CA ASN A 23 17.79 -1.42 -5.84
C ASN A 23 19.27 -1.36 -6.29
N LEU A 24 19.55 -0.74 -7.45
CA LEU A 24 20.92 -0.71 -7.98
C LEU A 24 21.92 0.00 -7.07
N VAL A 25 21.46 0.99 -6.29
CA VAL A 25 22.32 1.76 -5.37
C VAL A 25 22.77 0.88 -4.20
N GLU A 26 21.84 0.22 -3.52
CA GLU A 26 22.17 -0.64 -2.38
C GLU A 26 22.99 -1.85 -2.80
N VAL A 27 22.65 -2.47 -3.94
CA VAL A 27 23.47 -3.56 -4.47
C VAL A 27 24.88 -3.08 -4.80
N SER A 28 25.05 -1.86 -5.31
CA SER A 28 26.37 -1.30 -5.56
C SER A 28 27.20 -1.13 -4.28
N HIS A 29 26.57 -0.74 -3.17
CA HIS A 29 27.24 -0.67 -1.86
C HIS A 29 27.67 -2.04 -1.37
N LEU A 30 26.79 -3.05 -1.46
CA LEU A 30 27.11 -4.43 -1.09
C LEU A 30 28.24 -5.03 -1.93
N MET A 31 28.35 -4.59 -3.19
CA MET A 31 29.43 -4.96 -4.11
C MET A 31 30.74 -4.19 -3.89
N LEU A 32 30.75 -3.17 -3.02
CA LEU A 32 31.81 -2.15 -2.98
C LEU A 32 32.08 -1.52 -4.36
N HIS A 33 31.04 -1.35 -5.16
CA HIS A 33 31.09 -0.73 -6.48
C HIS A 33 30.89 0.78 -6.36
N GLY A 34 31.59 1.59 -7.16
CA GLY A 34 31.51 3.06 -7.08
C GLY A 34 30.21 3.67 -7.60
N GLY A 35 29.28 2.85 -8.10
CA GLY A 35 27.95 3.27 -8.55
C GLY A 35 27.76 3.25 -10.07
N VAL A 36 26.53 3.49 -10.52
CA VAL A 36 26.10 3.30 -11.92
C VAL A 36 26.43 4.47 -12.87
N SER A 37 26.79 5.63 -12.31
CA SER A 37 26.94 6.90 -13.06
C SER A 37 28.40 7.23 -13.43
N ILE A 38 29.34 6.34 -13.15
CA ILE A 38 30.78 6.54 -13.39
C ILE A 38 31.30 5.52 -14.38
N GLN A 39 32.55 5.66 -14.80
CA GLN A 39 33.21 4.72 -15.72
C GLN A 39 33.12 3.28 -15.18
N PHE A 40 32.86 2.30 -16.05
CA PHE A 40 32.55 0.92 -15.65
C PHE A 40 31.34 0.80 -14.72
N GLY A 41 30.31 1.61 -14.97
CA GLY A 41 29.11 1.72 -14.13
C GLY A 41 28.22 0.49 -14.09
N CYS A 42 28.41 -0.48 -15.00
CA CYS A 42 27.68 -1.74 -14.93
C CYS A 42 28.33 -2.69 -13.92
N MET A 43 27.50 -3.13 -12.96
CA MET A 43 27.87 -4.14 -11.97
C MET A 43 28.04 -5.55 -12.54
N LYS A 44 27.54 -5.83 -13.75
CA LYS A 44 27.56 -7.18 -14.36
C LYS A 44 28.69 -7.36 -15.36
N CYS A 45 28.85 -6.41 -16.28
CA CYS A 45 29.79 -6.55 -17.37
C CYS A 45 30.86 -5.46 -17.36
N LEU A 46 31.94 -5.72 -18.08
CA LEU A 46 32.99 -4.77 -18.38
C LEU A 46 32.53 -3.89 -19.54
N ILE A 47 31.78 -2.84 -19.22
CA ILE A 47 31.42 -1.81 -20.20
C ILE A 47 31.96 -0.48 -19.69
N ASP A 48 32.87 0.12 -20.44
CA ASP A 48 33.28 1.50 -20.18
C ASP A 48 32.06 2.41 -20.43
N THR A 49 31.76 3.30 -19.50
CA THR A 49 30.58 4.18 -19.47
C THR A 49 31.02 5.63 -19.38
N GLN A 50 31.90 6.08 -20.29
CA GLN A 50 32.28 7.50 -20.37
C GLN A 50 31.04 8.38 -20.52
N GLY A 51 30.69 9.14 -19.47
CA GLY A 51 29.57 10.07 -19.45
C GLY A 51 28.19 9.47 -19.75
N GLY A 52 27.99 8.16 -19.50
CA GLY A 52 26.73 7.46 -19.81
C GLY A 52 26.48 7.20 -21.31
N GLN A 53 27.36 7.64 -22.20
CA GLN A 53 27.17 7.53 -23.66
C GLN A 53 27.43 6.12 -24.19
N CYS A 54 28.28 5.34 -23.53
CA CYS A 54 28.75 4.06 -24.04
C CYS A 54 27.77 2.88 -23.84
N PHE A 55 26.67 3.05 -23.10
CA PHE A 55 25.64 2.01 -23.00
C PHE A 55 25.00 1.66 -24.37
N THR A 56 25.20 2.53 -25.36
CA THR A 56 24.76 2.35 -26.75
C THR A 56 25.72 1.51 -27.61
N ARG A 57 26.97 1.29 -27.21
CA ARG A 57 28.03 0.72 -28.07
C ARG A 57 28.18 -0.81 -28.00
N THR A 58 27.82 -1.45 -26.89
CA THR A 58 28.14 -2.88 -26.66
C THR A 58 26.93 -3.65 -26.15
N ILE A 59 26.02 -4.01 -27.06
CA ILE A 59 24.77 -4.73 -26.71
C ILE A 59 24.84 -6.22 -27.05
N ARG A 60 25.78 -6.65 -27.91
CA ARG A 60 25.75 -8.01 -28.45
C ARG A 60 26.72 -9.02 -27.84
N ASN A 61 27.61 -8.64 -26.92
CA ASN A 61 28.54 -9.58 -26.28
C ASN A 61 28.96 -9.02 -24.92
N PHE A 62 28.18 -9.33 -23.88
CA PHE A 62 28.51 -8.90 -22.52
C PHE A 62 29.68 -9.72 -21.99
N GLN A 63 30.83 -9.06 -21.78
CA GLN A 63 31.92 -9.63 -21.02
C GLN A 63 31.62 -9.46 -19.52
N TYR A 64 31.13 -10.51 -18.87
CA TYR A 64 30.82 -10.47 -17.45
C TYR A 64 32.07 -10.36 -16.58
N LYS A 65 31.97 -9.67 -15.45
CA LYS A 65 33.07 -9.56 -14.49
C LYS A 65 33.42 -10.93 -13.92
N THR A 66 34.69 -11.31 -13.86
CA THR A 66 35.12 -12.58 -13.27
C THR A 66 35.21 -12.49 -11.74
N LEU A 67 35.34 -13.63 -11.08
CA LEU A 67 35.61 -13.66 -9.65
C LEU A 67 36.91 -12.95 -9.28
N GLU A 68 37.98 -13.09 -10.07
CA GLU A 68 39.23 -12.36 -9.80
C GLU A 68 38.98 -10.85 -9.87
N GLN A 69 38.22 -10.38 -10.85
CA GLN A 69 37.91 -8.96 -10.99
C GLN A 69 37.04 -8.42 -9.86
N LEU A 70 36.14 -9.25 -9.31
CA LEU A 70 35.32 -8.90 -8.14
C LEU A 70 36.12 -8.96 -6.82
N LYS A 71 37.19 -9.75 -6.78
CA LYS A 71 38.09 -9.89 -5.62
C LYS A 71 39.32 -8.99 -5.68
N ALA A 72 39.63 -8.41 -6.83
CA ALA A 72 40.90 -7.79 -7.11
C ALA A 72 41.22 -6.73 -6.04
N PRO A 73 42.28 -6.91 -5.24
CA PRO A 73 42.77 -5.83 -4.41
C PRO A 73 43.22 -4.69 -5.34
N LEU A 74 42.92 -3.45 -4.94
CA LEU A 74 43.37 -2.30 -5.71
C LEU A 74 44.90 -2.27 -5.73
N PRO A 75 45.55 -2.19 -6.91
CA PRO A 75 46.98 -1.90 -6.97
C PRO A 75 47.29 -0.59 -6.24
N VAL A 76 48.44 -0.53 -5.56
CA VAL A 76 48.85 0.67 -4.80
C VAL A 76 48.86 1.88 -5.74
N GLY A 77 48.13 2.94 -5.37
CA GLY A 77 47.99 4.17 -6.17
C GLY A 77 46.83 4.19 -7.18
N VAL A 78 46.16 3.06 -7.44
CA VAL A 78 44.97 2.99 -8.30
C VAL A 78 43.71 3.14 -7.46
N LYS A 79 42.92 4.20 -7.71
CA LYS A 79 41.70 4.47 -6.93
C LYS A 79 40.62 3.39 -7.15
N HIS A 80 40.45 2.89 -8.37
CA HIS A 80 39.43 1.88 -8.72
C HIS A 80 39.86 1.02 -9.93
N VAL A 81 39.61 -0.30 -9.89
CA VAL A 81 39.74 -1.21 -11.06
C VAL A 81 38.35 -1.73 -11.41
N PHE A 82 37.90 -1.51 -12.67
CA PHE A 82 36.54 -1.83 -13.13
C PHE A 82 35.42 -1.31 -12.22
N ASN A 83 35.71 -0.20 -11.53
CA ASN A 83 34.85 0.46 -10.55
C ASN A 83 34.50 -0.34 -9.28
N ILE A 84 35.31 -1.35 -8.97
CA ILE A 84 35.26 -2.07 -7.69
C ILE A 84 36.29 -1.43 -6.74
N LYS A 85 35.88 -1.10 -5.52
CA LYS A 85 36.72 -0.49 -4.48
C LYS A 85 37.55 -1.51 -3.70
N GLY A 86 37.19 -2.79 -3.79
CA GLY A 86 37.85 -3.90 -3.14
C GLY A 86 36.93 -5.12 -3.01
N PRO A 87 37.44 -6.23 -2.45
CA PRO A 87 36.63 -7.42 -2.23
C PRO A 87 35.53 -7.15 -1.20
N SER A 88 34.28 -7.39 -1.59
CA SER A 88 33.14 -7.38 -0.67
C SER A 88 33.19 -8.53 0.34
N MET A 89 32.42 -8.41 1.43
CA MET A 89 32.20 -9.53 2.37
C MET A 89 31.56 -10.76 1.71
N PHE A 90 30.83 -10.59 0.60
CA PHE A 90 30.20 -11.71 -0.09
C PHE A 90 31.18 -12.48 -0.96
N THR A 91 32.13 -11.78 -1.59
CA THR A 91 33.13 -12.41 -2.46
C THR A 91 34.09 -13.33 -1.70
N THR A 92 34.18 -13.22 -0.36
CA THR A 92 34.98 -14.13 0.48
C THR A 92 34.23 -15.42 0.85
N LEU A 93 32.93 -15.51 0.59
CA LEU A 93 32.13 -16.70 0.88
C LEU A 93 32.56 -17.86 -0.03
N LYS A 94 32.71 -19.06 0.54
CA LYS A 94 32.99 -20.29 -0.23
C LYS A 94 31.89 -20.61 -1.25
N SER A 95 30.65 -20.21 -0.98
CA SER A 95 29.49 -20.40 -1.86
C SER A 95 29.30 -19.28 -2.87
N PHE A 96 30.18 -18.27 -2.90
CA PHE A 96 30.05 -17.18 -3.85
C PHE A 96 30.30 -17.71 -5.28
N PRO A 97 29.38 -17.48 -6.22
CA PRO A 97 29.54 -17.96 -7.60
C PRO A 97 30.72 -17.26 -8.27
N ALA A 98 31.31 -17.90 -9.28
CA ALA A 98 32.48 -17.36 -9.98
C ALA A 98 32.18 -16.11 -10.85
N ASN A 99 31.01 -15.48 -10.70
CA ASN A 99 30.49 -14.44 -11.58
C ASN A 99 29.55 -13.48 -10.81
N PRO A 100 29.10 -12.36 -11.41
CA PRO A 100 28.37 -11.31 -10.69
C PRO A 100 26.89 -11.65 -10.51
N SER A 101 26.45 -12.87 -10.83
CA SER A 101 25.06 -13.31 -10.63
C SER A 101 24.68 -13.44 -9.16
N PHE A 102 25.62 -13.44 -8.21
CA PHE A 102 25.28 -13.36 -6.78
C PHE A 102 24.47 -12.10 -6.45
N TYR A 103 24.70 -11.03 -7.18
CA TYR A 103 24.01 -9.76 -6.98
C TYR A 103 22.73 -9.75 -7.83
N GLY A 104 21.56 -9.71 -7.22
CA GLY A 104 20.25 -9.70 -7.83
C GLY A 104 20.00 -8.60 -8.86
N LEU A 105 19.20 -8.91 -9.90
CA LEU A 105 18.42 -7.89 -10.60
C LEU A 105 17.02 -7.84 -10.03
N ASN A 106 16.68 -6.70 -9.47
CA ASN A 106 15.39 -6.49 -8.85
C ASN A 106 14.34 -6.11 -9.89
N THR A 107 13.37 -6.99 -10.12
CA THR A 107 12.29 -6.78 -11.10
C THR A 107 11.44 -5.56 -10.84
N LEU A 108 11.15 -5.22 -9.58
CA LEU A 108 10.36 -4.03 -9.24
C LEU A 108 11.06 -2.75 -9.71
N HIS A 109 12.37 -2.67 -9.46
CA HIS A 109 13.16 -1.50 -9.80
C HIS A 109 13.61 -1.49 -11.26
N LEU A 110 13.81 -2.66 -11.88
CA LEU A 110 14.20 -2.79 -13.28
C LEU A 110 13.01 -2.62 -14.23
N LEU A 111 11.91 -3.33 -14.00
CA LEU A 111 10.75 -3.36 -14.91
C LEU A 111 9.73 -2.29 -14.55
N SER A 112 9.30 -2.18 -13.28
CA SER A 112 8.23 -1.25 -12.92
C SER A 112 8.73 0.19 -12.82
N ILE A 113 9.66 0.48 -11.91
CA ILE A 113 10.23 1.83 -11.76
C ILE A 113 11.24 2.17 -12.86
N GLY A 114 11.87 1.15 -13.45
CA GLY A 114 12.90 1.34 -14.46
C GLY A 114 12.33 1.50 -15.85
N LEU A 115 11.80 0.42 -16.42
CA LEU A 115 11.26 0.39 -17.79
C LEU A 115 9.89 1.07 -17.89
N ALA A 116 8.92 0.68 -17.06
CA ALA A 116 7.53 1.12 -17.21
C ALA A 116 7.37 2.62 -16.96
N LYS A 117 8.02 3.14 -15.91
CA LYS A 117 8.13 4.59 -15.69
C LYS A 117 8.84 5.29 -16.85
N HIS A 118 9.91 4.72 -17.40
CA HIS A 118 10.61 5.33 -18.52
C HIS A 118 9.73 5.37 -19.78
N LEU A 119 8.98 4.32 -20.08
CA LEU A 119 7.98 4.33 -21.16
C LEU A 119 6.91 5.40 -20.91
N TYR A 120 6.41 5.51 -19.69
CA TYR A 120 5.47 6.57 -19.31
C TYR A 120 6.03 7.97 -19.61
N GLU A 121 7.28 8.23 -19.21
CA GLU A 121 7.94 9.52 -19.45
C GLU A 121 8.19 9.80 -20.93
N LEU A 122 8.50 8.78 -21.74
CA LEU A 122 8.65 8.92 -23.20
C LEU A 122 7.31 9.23 -23.87
N LEU A 123 6.27 8.46 -23.56
CA LEU A 123 4.96 8.57 -24.18
C LEU A 123 4.21 9.84 -23.73
N SER A 124 4.49 10.34 -22.52
CA SER A 124 3.84 11.54 -21.96
C SER A 124 4.63 12.83 -22.18
N SER A 125 5.88 12.75 -22.67
CA SER A 125 6.75 13.90 -22.95
C SER A 125 6.08 14.98 -23.82
N PRO A 126 5.33 14.65 -24.88
CA PRO A 126 4.62 15.66 -25.68
C PRO A 126 3.63 16.51 -24.90
N PHE A 127 3.01 15.95 -23.86
CA PHE A 127 1.92 16.57 -23.12
C PHE A 127 2.36 17.23 -21.81
N HIS A 128 3.47 16.75 -21.23
CA HIS A 128 4.07 17.31 -20.03
C HIS A 128 5.56 17.64 -20.24
N PRO A 129 5.90 18.51 -21.21
CA PRO A 129 7.29 18.82 -21.55
C PRO A 129 8.06 19.45 -20.39
N SER A 130 7.38 20.18 -19.50
CA SER A 130 7.97 20.75 -18.29
C SER A 130 8.31 19.71 -17.22
N LYS A 131 7.66 18.52 -17.26
CA LYS A 131 7.92 17.41 -16.33
C LYS A 131 8.86 16.36 -16.91
N PHE A 132 8.73 16.10 -18.21
CA PHE A 132 9.44 15.02 -18.90
C PHE A 132 10.10 15.56 -20.17
N ASP A 133 11.25 16.21 -20.02
CA ASP A 133 12.04 16.71 -21.16
C ASP A 133 12.87 15.58 -21.78
N ASN A 134 12.23 14.77 -22.64
CA ASN A 134 12.84 13.68 -23.41
C ASN A 134 13.03 14.02 -24.89
N ARG A 135 12.82 15.27 -25.30
CA ARG A 135 13.09 15.70 -26.69
C ARG A 135 14.59 15.98 -26.87
N TYR A 136 15.10 15.73 -28.07
CA TYR A 136 16.42 16.19 -28.45
C TYR A 136 16.44 17.72 -28.49
N LYS A 137 17.57 18.33 -28.12
CA LYS A 137 17.77 19.78 -28.14
C LYS A 137 18.71 20.11 -29.30
N PRO A 138 18.17 20.49 -30.47
CA PRO A 138 19.00 20.84 -31.61
C PRO A 138 19.77 22.14 -31.35
N SER A 139 20.95 22.26 -31.93
CA SER A 139 21.71 23.51 -31.98
C SER A 139 21.04 24.53 -32.92
N ILE A 140 21.49 25.77 -32.85
CA ILE A 140 20.98 26.85 -33.72
C ILE A 140 21.29 26.52 -35.20
N GLU A 141 22.44 25.92 -35.46
CA GLU A 141 22.88 25.49 -36.79
C GLU A 141 21.98 24.39 -37.32
N GLU A 142 21.67 23.37 -36.50
CA GLU A 142 20.79 22.27 -36.88
C GLU A 142 19.36 22.75 -37.17
N LEU A 143 18.85 23.73 -36.41
CA LEU A 143 17.55 24.35 -36.66
C LEU A 143 17.53 25.10 -38.00
N LYS A 144 18.61 25.85 -38.32
CA LYS A 144 18.75 26.55 -39.59
C LYS A 144 18.83 25.57 -40.76
N GLU A 145 19.62 24.50 -40.64
CA GLU A 145 19.73 23.46 -41.67
C GLU A 145 18.39 22.76 -41.92
N ALA A 146 17.65 22.46 -40.84
CA ALA A 146 16.33 21.82 -40.91
C ALA A 146 15.20 22.80 -41.32
N LYS A 147 15.48 24.09 -41.48
CA LYS A 147 14.50 25.16 -41.75
C LYS A 147 13.37 25.21 -40.71
N LEU A 148 13.74 25.08 -39.43
CA LEU A 148 12.82 25.12 -38.30
C LEU A 148 13.10 26.34 -37.42
N ASP A 149 12.05 27.10 -37.10
CA ASP A 149 12.18 28.31 -36.27
C ASP A 149 12.30 28.02 -34.77
N LYS A 150 11.86 26.83 -34.33
CA LYS A 150 11.76 26.47 -32.91
C LYS A 150 12.17 25.02 -32.67
N ALA A 151 12.89 24.78 -31.56
CA ALA A 151 13.24 23.44 -31.10
C ALA A 151 12.02 22.54 -30.83
N SER A 152 10.87 23.10 -30.47
CA SER A 152 9.63 22.33 -30.26
C SER A 152 9.11 21.66 -31.53
N ALA A 153 9.47 22.16 -32.71
CA ALA A 153 9.10 21.57 -34.00
C ALA A 153 10.05 20.45 -34.44
N TRP A 154 11.14 20.20 -33.69
CA TRP A 154 12.06 19.12 -34.00
C TRP A 154 11.37 17.74 -33.86
N PRO A 155 11.56 16.81 -34.81
CA PRO A 155 10.88 15.52 -34.77
C PRO A 155 11.17 14.73 -33.49
N TYR A 156 10.13 14.21 -32.87
CA TYR A 156 10.21 13.34 -31.70
C TYR A 156 9.64 11.96 -32.01
N THR A 157 10.35 10.89 -31.62
CA THR A 157 9.98 9.51 -31.97
C THR A 157 8.60 9.12 -31.44
N PHE A 158 8.27 9.52 -30.22
CA PHE A 158 7.03 9.14 -29.55
C PHE A 158 5.96 10.24 -29.62
N ASP A 159 6.08 11.19 -30.56
CA ASP A 159 5.08 12.23 -30.73
C ASP A 159 3.76 11.62 -31.22
N LEU A 160 2.68 11.93 -30.52
CA LEU A 160 1.31 11.59 -30.90
C LEU A 160 0.48 12.87 -30.85
N ASP A 161 -0.55 12.94 -31.70
CA ASP A 161 -1.48 14.06 -31.69
C ASP A 161 -2.07 14.22 -30.27
N PRO A 162 -1.97 15.42 -29.66
CA PRO A 162 -2.56 15.70 -28.35
C PRO A 162 -4.05 15.32 -28.24
N LYS A 163 -4.80 15.40 -29.35
CA LYS A 163 -6.21 14.98 -29.41
C LYS A 163 -6.38 13.48 -29.22
N VAL A 164 -5.47 12.68 -29.78
CA VAL A 164 -5.45 11.22 -29.62
C VAL A 164 -5.14 10.88 -28.16
N LEU A 165 -4.13 11.52 -27.57
CA LEU A 165 -3.75 11.30 -26.16
C LEU A 165 -4.88 11.70 -25.20
N ALA A 166 -5.53 12.85 -25.41
CA ALA A 166 -6.68 13.27 -24.61
C ALA A 166 -7.84 12.26 -24.68
N LYS A 167 -8.09 11.70 -25.87
CA LYS A 167 -9.12 10.66 -26.07
C LYS A 167 -8.76 9.35 -25.36
N ILE A 168 -7.48 8.93 -25.40
CA ILE A 168 -7.00 7.78 -24.63
C ILE A 168 -7.21 8.03 -23.12
N GLY A 169 -6.88 9.23 -22.64
CA GLY A 169 -7.10 9.66 -21.27
C GLY A 169 -8.56 9.51 -20.81
N GLN A 170 -9.49 9.98 -21.64
CA GLN A 170 -10.93 9.81 -21.42
C GLN A 170 -11.34 8.33 -21.37
N TYR A 171 -10.82 7.49 -22.27
CA TYR A 171 -11.12 6.06 -22.26
C TYR A 171 -10.61 5.35 -21.01
N VAL A 172 -9.43 5.71 -20.52
CA VAL A 172 -8.89 5.17 -19.26
C VAL A 172 -9.75 5.61 -18.08
N ALA A 173 -10.17 6.88 -18.01
CA ALA A 173 -11.03 7.37 -16.94
C ALA A 173 -12.43 6.72 -16.95
N GLN A 174 -13.00 6.50 -18.14
CA GLN A 174 -14.29 5.83 -18.30
C GLN A 174 -14.23 4.34 -17.93
N SER A 175 -13.15 3.65 -18.28
CA SER A 175 -12.99 2.22 -18.00
C SER A 175 -12.85 1.92 -16.50
N LYS A 176 -12.47 2.90 -15.68
CA LYS A 176 -12.36 2.78 -14.22
C LYS A 176 -13.58 2.14 -13.55
N LYS A 177 -14.79 2.39 -14.06
CA LYS A 177 -16.04 1.81 -13.52
C LYS A 177 -16.17 0.30 -13.78
N THR A 178 -15.47 -0.22 -14.79
CA THR A 178 -15.55 -1.63 -15.25
C THR A 178 -14.28 -2.42 -14.99
N VAL A 179 -13.20 -1.77 -14.54
CA VAL A 179 -11.94 -2.45 -14.20
C VAL A 179 -12.13 -3.30 -12.94
N PRO A 180 -11.79 -4.60 -12.96
CA PRO A 180 -11.86 -5.45 -11.78
C PRO A 180 -11.00 -4.94 -10.62
N THR A 181 -11.45 -5.19 -9.39
CA THR A 181 -10.73 -4.84 -8.14
C THR A 181 -9.40 -5.57 -7.95
N THR A 182 -9.09 -6.54 -8.81
CA THR A 182 -7.79 -7.24 -8.82
C THR A 182 -6.64 -6.38 -9.33
N PHE A 183 -6.94 -5.31 -10.09
CA PHE A 183 -5.94 -4.33 -10.50
C PHE A 183 -5.66 -3.34 -9.37
N ASN A 184 -4.40 -2.96 -9.21
CA ASN A 184 -3.97 -2.05 -8.15
C ASN A 184 -3.92 -0.59 -8.62
N ALA A 185 -3.78 -0.35 -9.92
CA ALA A 185 -3.67 0.99 -10.46
C ALA A 185 -5.01 1.74 -10.35
N PRO A 186 -4.96 3.06 -10.19
CA PRO A 186 -6.19 3.86 -10.08
C PRO A 186 -6.91 4.09 -11.42
N PHE A 187 -6.30 3.72 -12.55
CA PHE A 187 -6.77 3.99 -13.93
C PHE A 187 -7.26 5.43 -14.11
N ASN A 188 -6.46 6.38 -13.63
CA ASN A 188 -6.74 7.80 -13.81
C ASN A 188 -6.33 8.24 -15.22
N ASP A 189 -6.93 9.33 -15.71
CA ASP A 189 -6.46 10.00 -16.92
C ASP A 189 -5.04 10.55 -16.69
N ILE A 190 -4.07 9.91 -17.33
CA ILE A 190 -2.64 10.24 -17.23
C ILE A 190 -2.24 11.44 -18.09
N PHE A 191 -3.08 11.82 -19.04
CA PHE A 191 -2.86 12.93 -19.96
C PHE A 191 -3.66 14.17 -19.54
N ALA A 192 -4.35 14.15 -18.39
CA ALA A 192 -5.03 15.33 -17.87
C ALA A 192 -4.05 16.49 -17.55
N PRO A 193 -4.47 17.76 -17.63
CA PRO A 193 -3.66 18.90 -17.23
C PRO A 193 -3.12 18.74 -15.80
N GLY A 194 -1.80 18.90 -15.64
CA GLY A 194 -1.12 18.63 -14.37
C GLY A 194 -0.56 17.21 -14.23
N GLY A 195 -0.97 16.26 -15.08
CA GLY A 195 -0.54 14.86 -15.05
C GLY A 195 -0.85 14.16 -13.73
N VAL A 196 -0.58 12.86 -13.63
CA VAL A 196 -0.71 12.19 -12.33
C VAL A 196 0.56 12.36 -11.51
N THR A 197 0.46 13.02 -10.36
CA THR A 197 1.48 13.00 -9.31
C THR A 197 1.28 11.76 -8.43
N ASN A 198 2.38 11.11 -8.01
CA ASN A 198 2.40 9.98 -7.06
C ASN A 198 2.06 8.57 -7.59
N TYR A 199 2.28 8.28 -8.88
CA TYR A 199 2.25 6.89 -9.35
C TYR A 199 3.27 6.02 -8.59
N ARG A 200 2.76 4.93 -8.04
CA ARG A 200 3.54 3.85 -7.43
C ARG A 200 4.11 2.96 -8.53
N ALA A 201 5.07 2.10 -8.17
CA ALA A 201 5.66 1.14 -9.09
C ALA A 201 4.61 0.30 -9.84
N VAL A 202 3.59 -0.19 -9.12
CA VAL A 202 2.51 -1.01 -9.68
C VAL A 202 1.64 -0.23 -10.67
N ASP A 203 1.48 1.08 -10.47
CA ASP A 203 0.67 1.92 -11.36
C ASP A 203 1.35 2.08 -12.73
N TYR A 204 2.68 2.26 -12.75
CA TYR A 204 3.46 2.27 -14.00
C TYR A 204 3.45 0.91 -14.70
N GLU A 205 3.53 -0.18 -13.94
CA GLU A 205 3.54 -1.53 -14.46
C GLU A 205 2.23 -1.88 -15.17
N GLU A 206 1.09 -1.60 -14.54
CA GLU A 206 -0.22 -1.83 -15.15
C GLU A 206 -0.45 -0.90 -16.36
N PHE A 207 0.04 0.35 -16.31
CA PHE A 207 0.08 1.22 -17.48
C PHE A 207 0.84 0.56 -18.65
N MET A 208 2.05 0.06 -18.40
CA MET A 208 2.88 -0.57 -19.43
C MET A 208 2.25 -1.87 -19.97
N ILE A 209 1.68 -2.72 -19.11
CA ILE A 209 1.17 -4.03 -19.50
C ILE A 209 -0.20 -3.95 -20.18
N PHE A 210 -1.07 -3.02 -19.77
CA PHE A 210 -2.46 -3.00 -20.23
C PHE A 210 -2.77 -1.78 -21.11
N ILE A 211 -2.36 -0.57 -20.70
CA ILE A 211 -2.72 0.66 -21.42
C ILE A 211 -1.86 0.83 -22.68
N VAL A 212 -0.54 0.67 -22.58
CA VAL A 212 0.37 0.83 -23.72
C VAL A 212 -0.01 -0.06 -24.90
N PRO A 213 -0.18 -1.39 -24.76
CA PRO A 213 -0.47 -2.24 -25.91
C PRO A 213 -1.88 -2.05 -26.47
N ALA A 214 -2.87 -1.78 -25.62
CA ALA A 214 -4.27 -1.67 -26.04
C ALA A 214 -4.61 -0.32 -26.67
N LEU A 215 -4.10 0.78 -26.08
CA LEU A 215 -4.55 2.14 -26.43
C LEU A 215 -3.48 3.00 -27.08
N ILE A 216 -2.19 2.78 -26.81
CA ILE A 216 -1.12 3.67 -27.29
C ILE A 216 -0.42 3.09 -28.52
N ALA A 217 0.06 1.85 -28.43
CA ALA A 217 0.80 1.18 -29.48
C ALA A 217 0.10 1.14 -30.86
N PRO A 218 -1.25 1.03 -30.96
CA PRO A 218 -1.94 1.05 -32.26
C PRO A 218 -1.73 2.33 -33.08
N HIS A 219 -1.41 3.45 -32.44
CA HIS A 219 -1.21 4.74 -33.11
C HIS A 219 0.19 4.91 -33.72
N TYR A 220 1.12 3.99 -33.44
CA TYR A 220 2.47 4.05 -33.99
C TYR A 220 2.63 3.19 -35.25
N PRO A 221 3.51 3.59 -36.18
CA PRO A 221 3.91 2.74 -37.30
C PRO A 221 4.67 1.51 -36.79
N ASP A 222 4.74 0.47 -37.63
CA ASP A 222 5.36 -0.81 -37.29
C ASP A 222 6.82 -0.72 -36.82
N SER A 223 7.56 0.28 -37.31
CA SER A 223 8.95 0.54 -36.90
C SER A 223 9.10 0.85 -35.41
N ILE A 224 8.08 1.46 -34.79
CA ILE A 224 8.05 1.81 -33.36
C ILE A 224 7.16 0.83 -32.59
N ARG A 225 6.00 0.49 -33.17
CA ARG A 225 4.99 -0.39 -32.57
C ARG A 225 5.54 -1.78 -32.24
N LYS A 226 6.28 -2.41 -33.15
CA LYS A 226 6.79 -3.78 -32.94
C LYS A 226 7.83 -3.85 -31.81
N PRO A 227 8.87 -2.98 -31.75
CA PRO A 227 9.77 -2.96 -30.61
C PRO A 227 9.08 -2.59 -29.28
N LEU A 228 8.14 -1.63 -29.30
CA LEU A 228 7.39 -1.22 -28.11
C LEU A 228 6.54 -2.37 -27.55
N LEU A 229 5.74 -3.03 -28.39
CA LEU A 229 4.97 -4.21 -27.98
C LEU A 229 5.87 -5.39 -27.59
N GLY A 230 7.02 -5.53 -28.25
CA GLY A 230 8.02 -6.53 -27.92
C GLY A 230 8.53 -6.39 -26.49
N ILE A 231 8.93 -5.17 -26.08
CA ILE A 231 9.44 -4.94 -24.73
C ILE A 231 8.33 -5.01 -23.65
N VAL A 232 7.11 -4.57 -23.98
CA VAL A 232 5.93 -4.75 -23.12
C VAL A 232 5.67 -6.24 -22.89
N LYS A 233 5.71 -7.05 -23.95
CA LYS A 233 5.52 -8.50 -23.86
C LYS A 233 6.62 -9.19 -23.05
N VAL A 234 7.87 -8.72 -23.16
CA VAL A 234 8.96 -9.18 -22.29
C VAL A 234 8.65 -8.92 -20.81
N ALA A 235 8.22 -7.70 -20.48
CA ALA A 235 7.90 -7.37 -19.10
C ALA A 235 6.71 -8.19 -18.57
N ALA A 236 5.63 -8.33 -19.34
CA ALA A 236 4.48 -9.16 -18.97
C ALA A 236 4.89 -10.62 -18.74
N LEU A 237 5.67 -11.20 -19.66
CA LEU A 237 6.14 -12.58 -19.59
C LEU A 237 7.00 -12.82 -18.35
N VAL A 238 7.91 -11.91 -18.02
CA VAL A 238 8.81 -12.02 -16.87
C VAL A 238 8.09 -11.80 -15.52
N LEU A 239 7.03 -10.99 -15.51
CA LEU A 239 6.27 -10.66 -14.31
C LEU A 239 5.15 -11.65 -14.00
N GLN A 240 4.56 -12.28 -15.02
CA GLN A 240 3.33 -13.07 -14.87
C GLN A 240 3.54 -14.58 -14.97
N LYS A 241 4.60 -15.06 -15.65
CA LYS A 241 4.82 -16.50 -15.78
C LYS A 241 5.44 -17.10 -14.51
N ASN A 242 4.89 -18.24 -14.10
CA ASN A 242 5.44 -19.09 -13.04
C ASN A 242 6.54 -20.03 -13.54
N GLU A 243 6.81 -20.07 -14.85
CA GLU A 243 7.86 -20.89 -15.47
C GLU A 243 8.34 -20.24 -16.77
N LEU A 244 9.64 -20.32 -17.07
CA LEU A 244 10.24 -19.81 -18.29
C LEU A 244 11.04 -20.90 -18.99
N HIS A 245 10.78 -21.12 -20.28
CA HIS A 245 11.50 -22.09 -21.09
C HIS A 245 12.64 -21.44 -21.89
N ALA A 246 13.52 -22.24 -22.48
CA ALA A 246 14.64 -21.75 -23.29
C ALA A 246 14.17 -20.88 -24.47
N SER A 247 13.03 -21.21 -25.10
CA SER A 247 12.41 -20.42 -26.16
C SER A 247 11.94 -19.04 -25.67
N ASP A 248 11.44 -18.95 -24.43
CA ASP A 248 11.09 -17.67 -23.81
C ASP A 248 12.34 -16.80 -23.62
N LEU A 249 13.48 -17.39 -23.22
CA LEU A 249 14.73 -16.65 -23.08
C LEU A 249 15.25 -16.10 -24.42
N GLN A 250 15.19 -16.91 -25.49
CA GLN A 250 15.53 -16.45 -26.84
C GLN A 250 14.61 -15.31 -27.29
N PHE A 251 13.30 -15.42 -27.00
CA PHE A 251 12.34 -14.37 -27.27
C PHE A 251 12.67 -13.08 -26.50
N ILE A 252 13.00 -13.17 -25.20
CA ILE A 252 13.39 -12.03 -24.38
C ILE A 252 14.62 -11.35 -24.97
N GLU A 253 15.69 -12.10 -25.24
CA GLU A 253 16.91 -11.56 -25.85
C GLU A 253 16.61 -10.85 -27.17
N ALA A 254 15.82 -11.46 -28.05
CA ALA A 254 15.46 -10.87 -29.34
C ALA A 254 14.70 -9.53 -29.17
N LYS A 255 13.69 -9.49 -28.29
CA LYS A 255 12.86 -8.29 -28.11
C LYS A 255 13.55 -7.16 -27.33
N VAL A 256 14.39 -7.50 -26.37
CA VAL A 256 15.27 -6.51 -25.73
C VAL A 256 16.22 -5.90 -26.77
N ASN A 257 16.82 -6.73 -27.64
CA ASN A 257 17.67 -6.25 -28.72
C ASN A 257 16.93 -5.35 -29.71
N ASP A 258 15.70 -5.70 -30.10
CA ASP A 258 14.88 -4.86 -31.00
C ASP A 258 14.55 -3.50 -30.36
N TRP A 259 14.22 -3.49 -29.07
CA TRP A 259 14.01 -2.24 -28.32
C TRP A 259 15.28 -1.39 -28.24
N HIS A 260 16.43 -2.00 -27.95
CA HIS A 260 17.71 -1.29 -27.94
C HIS A 260 18.09 -0.72 -29.31
N LYS A 261 17.88 -1.49 -30.39
CA LYS A 261 18.11 -1.02 -31.76
C LYS A 261 17.24 0.21 -32.05
N LEU A 262 15.96 0.19 -31.68
CA LEU A 262 15.08 1.36 -31.86
C LEU A 262 15.66 2.59 -31.15
N LEU A 263 15.95 2.47 -29.85
CA LEU A 263 16.48 3.61 -29.08
C LEU A 263 17.78 4.16 -29.67
N ILE A 264 18.73 3.29 -30.05
CA ILE A 264 20.01 3.72 -30.62
C ILE A 264 19.81 4.40 -31.97
N THR A 265 18.98 3.85 -32.85
CA THR A 265 18.69 4.42 -34.16
C THR A 265 18.06 5.81 -34.02
N GLU A 266 17.10 5.96 -33.11
CA GLU A 266 16.40 7.23 -32.89
C GLU A 266 17.28 8.28 -32.17
N ILE A 267 18.24 7.83 -31.33
CA ILE A 267 19.29 8.69 -30.77
C ILE A 267 20.24 9.17 -31.87
N LYS A 268 20.70 8.27 -32.75
CA LYS A 268 21.56 8.63 -33.90
C LYS A 268 20.86 9.58 -34.87
N ALA A 269 19.56 9.39 -35.06
CA ALA A 269 18.70 10.28 -35.84
C ALA A 269 18.36 11.59 -35.12
N LYS A 270 18.91 11.85 -33.94
CA LYS A 270 18.68 13.06 -33.13
C LYS A 270 17.19 13.30 -32.82
N ARG A 271 16.37 12.25 -32.79
CA ARG A 271 14.96 12.34 -32.36
C ARG A 271 14.79 12.08 -30.86
N LEU A 272 15.75 11.38 -30.27
CA LEU A 272 15.88 11.16 -28.83
C LEU A 272 17.24 11.66 -28.33
N PRO A 273 17.34 12.24 -27.13
CA PRO A 273 18.62 12.59 -26.54
C PRO A 273 19.33 11.34 -26.03
N ILE A 274 20.67 11.36 -25.98
CA ILE A 274 21.50 10.21 -25.53
C ILE A 274 21.08 9.74 -24.13
N LYS A 275 20.70 10.66 -23.23
CA LYS A 275 20.21 10.37 -21.87
C LYS A 275 18.99 9.44 -21.80
N THR A 276 18.30 9.25 -22.93
CA THR A 276 17.20 8.28 -23.05
C THR A 276 17.68 6.84 -22.86
N PHE A 277 18.92 6.52 -23.26
CA PHE A 277 19.49 5.21 -22.99
C PHE A 277 20.01 5.13 -21.55
N ARG A 278 19.08 4.91 -20.61
CA ARG A 278 19.36 4.85 -19.16
C ARG A 278 20.11 3.56 -18.78
N PRO A 279 20.79 3.53 -17.62
CA PRO A 279 21.37 2.29 -17.08
C PRO A 279 20.38 1.12 -17.05
N ASN A 280 19.13 1.36 -16.68
CA ASN A 280 18.09 0.32 -16.68
C ASN A 280 17.88 -0.29 -18.07
N ALA A 281 17.98 0.48 -19.16
CA ALA A 281 17.91 -0.06 -20.51
C ALA A 281 19.06 -1.04 -20.75
N HIS A 282 20.29 -0.69 -20.35
CA HIS A 282 21.42 -1.63 -20.42
C HIS A 282 21.19 -2.88 -19.56
N TYR A 283 20.67 -2.74 -18.33
CA TYR A 283 20.40 -3.86 -17.44
C TYR A 283 19.33 -4.83 -17.97
N LEU A 284 18.43 -4.40 -18.86
CA LEU A 284 17.53 -5.32 -19.58
C LEU A 284 18.30 -6.32 -20.44
N GLY A 285 19.48 -5.94 -20.96
CA GLY A 285 20.35 -6.85 -21.71
C GLY A 285 20.90 -8.01 -20.86
N HIS A 286 21.00 -7.81 -19.54
CA HIS A 286 21.45 -8.85 -18.60
C HIS A 286 20.31 -9.78 -18.14
N LEU A 287 19.07 -9.53 -18.56
CA LEU A 287 17.89 -10.18 -17.98
C LEU A 287 17.94 -11.71 -18.13
N THR A 288 18.23 -12.23 -19.32
CA THR A 288 18.28 -13.69 -19.55
C THR A 288 19.46 -14.36 -18.87
N TYR A 289 20.62 -13.70 -18.82
CA TYR A 289 21.76 -14.17 -18.04
C TYR A 289 21.40 -14.33 -16.57
N MET A 290 20.71 -13.34 -16.01
CA MET A 290 20.28 -13.36 -14.61
C MET A 290 19.18 -14.39 -14.37
N ILE A 291 18.25 -14.58 -15.30
CA ILE A 291 17.24 -15.65 -15.22
C ILE A 291 17.91 -17.03 -15.19
N LYS A 292 18.90 -17.28 -16.05
CA LYS A 292 19.66 -18.53 -16.08
C LYS A 292 20.39 -18.80 -14.76
N ALA A 293 20.88 -17.76 -14.10
CA ALA A 293 21.66 -17.90 -12.87
C ALA A 293 20.81 -17.91 -11.58
N GLN A 294 19.71 -17.16 -11.54
CA GLN A 294 18.91 -16.92 -10.33
C GLN A 294 17.53 -17.58 -10.36
N GLY A 295 17.11 -18.08 -11.52
CA GLY A 295 15.75 -18.55 -11.75
C GLY A 295 14.79 -17.40 -12.03
N LEU A 296 13.53 -17.59 -11.66
CA LEU A 296 12.43 -16.70 -12.05
C LEU A 296 12.57 -15.29 -11.44
N PRO A 297 12.52 -14.21 -12.23
CA PRO A 297 12.68 -12.86 -11.69
C PRO A 297 11.55 -12.41 -10.74
N ALA A 298 10.40 -13.08 -10.78
CA ALA A 298 9.30 -12.86 -9.85
C ALA A 298 9.66 -13.29 -8.42
N SER A 299 10.41 -14.39 -8.25
CA SER A 299 10.83 -14.88 -6.92
C SER A 299 11.93 -14.02 -6.29
N THR A 300 12.69 -13.31 -7.11
CA THR A 300 13.74 -12.38 -6.70
C THR A 300 13.24 -10.92 -6.63
N SER A 301 11.93 -10.68 -6.66
CA SER A 301 11.40 -9.32 -6.58
C SER A 301 11.52 -8.73 -5.16
N SER A 302 11.93 -7.46 -5.02
CA SER A 302 11.89 -6.78 -3.71
C SER A 302 10.51 -6.29 -3.28
N ARG A 303 9.43 -6.70 -3.96
CA ARG A 303 8.04 -6.32 -3.60
C ARG A 303 7.66 -6.68 -2.17
N SER A 304 8.08 -7.85 -1.67
CA SER A 304 7.82 -8.28 -0.30
C SER A 304 8.54 -7.38 0.72
N ILE A 305 9.78 -6.99 0.41
CA ILE A 305 10.60 -6.08 1.20
C ILE A 305 9.96 -4.69 1.22
N GLU A 306 9.61 -4.12 0.06
CA GLU A 306 8.96 -2.80 -0.02
C GLU A 306 7.62 -2.74 0.70
N ARG A 307 6.79 -3.80 0.60
CA ARG A 307 5.54 -3.89 1.37
C ARG A 307 5.81 -3.92 2.88
N SER A 308 6.85 -4.62 3.29
CA SER A 308 7.27 -4.67 4.70
C SER A 308 7.76 -3.31 5.18
N ILE A 309 8.60 -2.62 4.39
CA ILE A 309 9.06 -1.25 4.67
C ILE A 309 7.86 -0.31 4.80
N GLY A 310 6.90 -0.36 3.87
CA GLY A 310 5.69 0.45 3.93
C GLY A 310 4.86 0.18 5.19
N ARG A 311 4.80 -1.07 5.66
CA ARG A 311 4.15 -1.42 6.94
C ARG A 311 4.91 -0.84 8.13
N TYR A 312 6.23 -1.03 8.20
CA TYR A 312 7.05 -0.47 9.27
C TYR A 312 6.96 1.06 9.31
N LYS A 313 7.03 1.73 8.16
CA LYS A 313 6.93 3.18 8.05
C LYS A 313 5.63 3.73 8.63
N ARG A 314 4.50 3.02 8.45
CA ARG A 314 3.21 3.42 9.06
C ARG A 314 3.18 3.21 10.58
N LEU A 315 3.90 2.21 11.08
CA LEU A 315 3.97 1.94 12.52
C LEU A 315 4.94 2.87 13.24
N ILE A 316 6.02 3.28 12.56
CA ILE A 316 6.99 4.25 13.07
C ILE A 316 6.37 5.66 12.93
N SER A 317 5.41 5.97 13.79
CA SER A 317 4.66 7.24 13.82
C SER A 317 5.24 8.27 14.80
N ALA A 318 6.16 7.89 15.68
CA ALA A 318 6.76 8.78 16.67
C ALA A 318 7.58 9.90 15.99
N ARG A 319 7.47 11.11 16.53
CA ARG A 319 8.20 12.31 16.07
C ARG A 319 9.43 12.63 16.93
N THR A 320 9.54 12.02 18.10
CA THR A 320 10.66 12.11 19.04
C THR A 320 11.20 10.71 19.30
N ASP A 321 12.50 10.58 19.53
CA ASP A 321 13.19 9.29 19.78
C ASP A 321 12.88 8.20 18.73
N VAL A 322 12.82 8.62 17.46
CA VAL A 322 12.40 7.79 16.33
C VAL A 322 13.19 6.48 16.25
N GLY A 323 14.49 6.50 16.57
CA GLY A 323 15.34 5.31 16.59
C GLY A 323 14.93 4.29 17.66
N ILE A 324 14.65 4.74 18.89
CA ILE A 324 14.21 3.87 19.99
C ILE A 324 12.82 3.31 19.66
N HIS A 325 11.90 4.15 19.19
CA HIS A 325 10.57 3.72 18.79
C HIS A 325 10.60 2.71 17.65
N ALA A 326 11.43 2.93 16.63
CA ALA A 326 11.62 1.99 15.53
C ALA A 326 12.22 0.67 16.00
N GLY A 327 13.23 0.71 16.88
CA GLY A 327 13.81 -0.48 17.53
C GLY A 327 12.75 -1.30 18.25
N ASN A 328 11.98 -0.66 19.13
CA ASN A 328 10.90 -1.31 19.88
C ASN A 328 9.85 -1.97 18.97
N ILE A 329 9.49 -1.34 17.84
CA ILE A 329 8.56 -1.91 16.86
C ILE A 329 9.16 -3.14 16.18
N ILE A 330 10.42 -3.06 15.75
CA ILE A 330 11.12 -4.16 15.07
C ILE A 330 11.25 -5.35 16.02
N ASP A 331 11.74 -5.13 17.25
CA ASP A 331 11.92 -6.17 18.26
C ASP A 331 10.59 -6.84 18.60
N ARG A 332 9.54 -6.05 18.86
CA ARG A 332 8.20 -6.56 19.15
C ARG A 332 7.67 -7.41 18.00
N LEU A 333 7.81 -6.96 16.76
CA LEU A 333 7.34 -7.71 15.59
C LEU A 333 8.19 -8.96 15.32
N ALA A 334 9.49 -8.92 15.57
CA ALA A 334 10.39 -10.06 15.45
C ALA A 334 10.05 -11.14 16.49
N ILE A 335 9.87 -10.75 17.76
CA ILE A 335 9.44 -11.64 18.85
C ILE A 335 8.09 -12.27 18.52
N MET A 336 7.11 -11.47 18.09
CA MET A 336 5.77 -11.99 17.72
C MET A 336 5.82 -12.98 16.55
N ARG A 337 6.68 -12.74 15.54
CA ARG A 337 6.88 -13.68 14.43
C ARG A 337 7.56 -14.97 14.88
N ALA A 338 8.55 -14.88 15.77
CA ALA A 338 9.21 -16.04 16.35
C ALA A 338 8.23 -16.89 17.17
N ILE A 339 7.38 -16.25 17.98
CA ILE A 339 6.31 -16.92 18.73
C ILE A 339 5.35 -17.62 17.75
N LYS A 340 4.86 -16.91 16.73
CA LYS A 340 3.94 -17.48 15.71
C LYS A 340 4.55 -18.69 14.97
N ALA A 341 5.84 -18.63 14.64
CA ALA A 341 6.55 -19.73 13.99
C ALA A 341 6.83 -20.91 14.94
N SER A 342 6.94 -20.65 16.25
CA SER A 342 7.14 -21.69 17.28
C SER A 342 5.84 -22.40 17.68
N THR A 343 4.68 -21.75 17.53
CA THR A 343 3.36 -22.33 17.82
C THR A 343 2.77 -23.16 16.68
N THR A 344 3.40 -23.20 15.50
CA THR A 344 3.04 -24.10 14.39
C THR A 344 3.65 -25.50 14.53
N GLY A 345 3.65 -26.04 15.75
CA GLY A 345 4.14 -27.38 16.08
C GLY A 345 2.98 -28.34 16.33
N ASP A 346 2.86 -29.30 15.41
CA ASP A 346 1.96 -30.47 15.34
C ASP A 346 0.45 -30.26 15.61
N GLY A 347 -0.38 -30.91 14.80
CA GLY A 347 -1.85 -30.80 14.87
C GLY A 347 -2.48 -31.53 16.05
N THR A 348 -1.79 -31.66 17.21
CA THR A 348 -2.43 -32.12 18.44
C THR A 348 -3.09 -30.95 19.16
N GLY A 349 -4.29 -31.19 19.68
CA GLY A 349 -5.31 -30.18 19.98
C GLY A 349 -5.01 -29.13 21.05
N ASP A 350 -3.79 -29.05 21.57
CA ASP A 350 -3.38 -28.13 22.65
C ASP A 350 -2.78 -26.79 22.12
N GLY A 351 -2.45 -26.74 20.82
CA GLY A 351 -1.91 -25.54 20.15
C GLY A 351 -2.96 -24.53 19.67
N LYS A 352 -4.25 -24.92 19.62
CA LYS A 352 -5.35 -24.06 19.12
C LYS A 352 -5.64 -22.88 20.06
N ASP A 353 -5.55 -23.10 21.37
CA ASP A 353 -5.91 -22.06 22.36
C ASP A 353 -4.85 -20.95 22.45
N LYS A 354 -3.57 -21.28 22.21
CA LYS A 354 -2.48 -20.27 22.15
C LYS A 354 -2.43 -19.53 20.81
N LEU A 355 -2.85 -20.17 19.72
CA LEU A 355 -3.01 -19.51 18.42
C LEU A 355 -4.16 -18.49 18.48
N ASN A 356 -5.25 -18.83 19.20
CA ASN A 356 -6.39 -17.94 19.44
C ASN A 356 -6.01 -16.73 20.33
N ASP A 357 -5.18 -16.89 21.36
CA ASP A 357 -4.67 -15.76 22.17
C ASP A 357 -3.74 -14.84 21.36
N LEU A 358 -2.86 -15.40 20.52
CA LEU A 358 -1.97 -14.61 19.68
C LEU A 358 -2.72 -13.92 18.53
N ASP A 359 -3.68 -14.59 17.90
CA ASP A 359 -4.56 -14.00 16.90
C ASP A 359 -5.51 -12.97 17.53
N ALA A 360 -5.95 -13.13 18.79
CA ALA A 360 -6.64 -12.09 19.55
C ALA A 360 -5.73 -10.85 19.77
N ARG A 361 -4.44 -11.05 20.05
CA ARG A 361 -3.46 -9.94 20.19
C ARG A 361 -3.07 -9.30 18.87
N ILE A 362 -3.13 -10.04 17.75
CA ILE A 362 -2.98 -9.52 16.38
C ILE A 362 -4.25 -8.78 15.93
N ASN A 363 -5.44 -9.23 16.36
CA ASN A 363 -6.74 -8.59 16.13
C ASN A 363 -6.86 -7.22 16.81
N LEU A 364 -6.00 -6.88 17.78
CA LEU A 364 -5.85 -5.52 18.31
C LEU A 364 -5.09 -4.56 17.36
N LEU A 365 -4.44 -5.08 16.31
CA LEU A 365 -3.61 -4.32 15.37
C LEU A 365 -4.20 -4.25 13.94
N VAL A 366 -5.25 -5.01 13.65
CA VAL A 366 -6.03 -5.00 12.41
C VAL A 366 -7.44 -4.55 12.79
N PRO A 367 -8.21 -3.82 11.96
CA PRO A 367 -9.65 -3.71 12.20
C PRO A 367 -10.21 -5.13 12.37
N GLN A 368 -10.88 -5.42 13.49
CA GLN A 368 -11.44 -6.75 13.75
C GLN A 368 -12.24 -7.21 12.53
N ARG A 369 -12.02 -8.45 12.10
CA ARG A 369 -12.93 -9.07 11.15
C ARG A 369 -14.20 -9.37 11.92
N TYR A 370 -15.24 -8.60 11.63
CA TYR A 370 -16.55 -8.76 12.21
C TYR A 370 -17.19 -10.02 11.63
N ASP A 371 -17.68 -10.88 12.51
CA ASP A 371 -18.52 -12.02 12.16
C ASP A 371 -19.98 -11.74 12.60
N PRO A 372 -20.98 -12.52 12.16
CA PRO A 372 -22.40 -12.31 12.51
C PRO A 372 -22.72 -12.35 14.01
N THR A 373 -21.77 -12.74 14.88
CA THR A 373 -21.91 -12.73 16.34
C THR A 373 -21.29 -11.48 16.99
N THR A 374 -20.61 -10.63 16.20
CA THR A 374 -19.96 -9.39 16.67
C THR A 374 -20.79 -8.13 16.42
N PHE A 375 -21.97 -8.26 15.82
CA PHE A 375 -22.93 -7.18 15.65
C PHE A 375 -24.37 -7.70 15.80
N VAL A 376 -25.28 -6.81 16.19
CA VAL A 376 -26.72 -7.07 16.30
C VAL A 376 -27.42 -6.07 15.37
N ASN A 377 -28.15 -6.58 14.38
CA ASN A 377 -29.06 -5.78 13.58
C ASN A 377 -30.33 -5.52 14.39
N LEU A 378 -30.83 -4.29 14.37
CA LEU A 378 -32.18 -3.98 14.83
C LEU A 378 -33.18 -4.36 13.74
N LYS A 379 -34.38 -4.85 14.09
CA LYS A 379 -35.35 -5.39 13.13
C LYS A 379 -35.71 -4.40 12.02
N ASN A 380 -36.01 -4.99 10.85
CA ASN A 380 -36.56 -4.42 9.62
C ASN A 380 -35.67 -3.53 8.75
N ASP A 381 -34.45 -3.22 9.15
CA ASP A 381 -33.49 -2.67 8.20
C ASP A 381 -32.57 -3.78 7.68
N ASP A 382 -32.53 -3.88 6.36
CA ASP A 382 -31.55 -4.59 5.56
C ASP A 382 -30.10 -4.11 5.85
N ASP A 383 -29.10 -4.53 5.07
CA ASP A 383 -27.66 -4.26 5.30
C ASP A 383 -27.27 -2.76 5.48
N ASN A 384 -28.23 -1.82 5.47
CA ASN A 384 -28.11 -0.39 5.69
C ASN A 384 -28.70 0.13 7.01
N GLY A 385 -29.21 -0.74 7.88
CA GLY A 385 -29.86 -0.39 9.14
C GLY A 385 -28.98 0.06 10.29
N SER A 386 -29.62 0.51 11.36
CA SER A 386 -28.93 0.74 12.64
C SER A 386 -28.45 -0.59 13.23
N GLN A 387 -27.19 -0.63 13.65
CA GLN A 387 -26.47 -1.82 14.10
C GLN A 387 -25.75 -1.56 15.41
N LEU A 388 -25.83 -2.49 16.35
CA LEU A 388 -24.95 -2.54 17.51
C LEU A 388 -23.73 -3.41 17.21
N TRP A 389 -22.57 -3.05 17.72
CA TRP A 389 -21.29 -3.68 17.41
C TRP A 389 -20.50 -4.00 18.67
N TYR A 390 -19.58 -4.96 18.57
CA TYR A 390 -18.75 -5.44 19.66
C TYR A 390 -18.07 -4.31 20.46
N PRO A 391 -17.97 -4.43 21.80
CA PRO A 391 -18.49 -5.51 22.66
C PRO A 391 -20.00 -5.44 22.86
N VAL A 392 -20.69 -6.58 22.74
CA VAL A 392 -22.15 -6.70 22.94
C VAL A 392 -22.41 -7.62 24.15
N ILE A 393 -23.32 -7.22 25.02
CA ILE A 393 -23.78 -7.98 26.18
C ILE A 393 -25.30 -8.05 26.14
N HIS A 394 -25.86 -9.26 26.19
CA HIS A 394 -27.28 -9.48 26.48
C HIS A 394 -27.42 -9.74 27.98
N THR A 395 -28.19 -8.93 28.70
CA THR A 395 -28.32 -9.01 30.17
C THR A 395 -29.64 -8.41 30.63
N THR A 396 -29.97 -8.51 31.91
CA THR A 396 -31.05 -7.70 32.52
C THR A 396 -30.50 -6.39 33.08
N VAL A 397 -31.36 -5.39 33.25
CA VAL A 397 -31.01 -4.09 33.84
C VAL A 397 -30.34 -4.22 35.22
N SER A 398 -30.78 -5.16 36.06
CA SER A 398 -30.22 -5.45 37.38
C SER A 398 -28.84 -6.12 37.31
N SER A 399 -28.53 -6.73 36.17
CA SER A 399 -27.34 -7.54 35.92
C SER A 399 -26.34 -6.85 35.01
N ILE A 400 -26.48 -5.53 34.81
CA ILE A 400 -25.48 -4.71 34.12
C ILE A 400 -24.16 -4.80 34.90
N PRO A 401 -23.03 -5.17 34.24
CA PRO A 401 -21.74 -5.24 34.90
C PRO A 401 -21.36 -3.93 35.60
N THR A 402 -20.83 -4.01 36.82
CA THR A 402 -20.36 -2.85 37.59
C THR A 402 -19.27 -2.06 36.87
N SER A 403 -18.55 -2.68 35.92
CA SER A 403 -17.58 -2.03 35.03
C SER A 403 -18.20 -0.96 34.14
N ILE A 404 -19.51 -1.00 33.90
CA ILE A 404 -20.26 -0.05 33.08
C ILE A 404 -20.73 1.17 33.91
N ASN A 405 -20.63 1.12 35.24
CA ASN A 405 -20.83 2.23 36.18
C ASN A 405 -22.11 3.07 35.93
N ILE A 406 -23.26 2.39 35.85
CA ILE A 406 -24.60 3.01 35.76
C ILE A 406 -25.31 2.89 37.11
N ASN A 407 -26.02 3.94 37.53
CA ASN A 407 -27.01 3.85 38.59
C ASN A 407 -28.32 3.27 38.02
N ILE A 408 -28.60 2.02 38.36
CA ILE A 408 -29.74 1.23 37.86
C ILE A 408 -31.08 1.94 38.14
N ARG A 409 -31.25 2.59 39.30
CA ARG A 409 -32.49 3.28 39.65
C ARG A 409 -32.75 4.50 38.76
N LEU A 410 -31.70 5.27 38.50
CA LEU A 410 -31.79 6.45 37.61
C LEU A 410 -32.02 6.02 36.16
N PHE A 411 -31.38 4.94 35.73
CA PHE A 411 -31.57 4.35 34.41
C PHE A 411 -33.02 3.92 34.17
N VAL A 412 -33.62 3.15 35.09
CA VAL A 412 -35.02 2.73 35.00
C VAL A 412 -35.96 3.93 34.99
N LYS A 413 -35.72 4.93 35.86
CA LYS A 413 -36.54 6.16 35.92
C LYS A 413 -36.46 6.97 34.63
N ALA A 414 -35.27 7.09 34.04
CA ALA A 414 -35.05 7.87 32.83
C ALA A 414 -35.69 7.21 31.61
N ILE A 415 -35.63 5.89 31.51
CA ILE A 415 -36.34 5.13 30.46
C ILE A 415 -37.86 5.26 30.63
N GLN A 416 -38.38 5.08 31.85
CA GLN A 416 -39.81 5.28 32.13
C GLN A 416 -40.27 6.68 31.69
N SER A 417 -39.51 7.71 32.08
CA SER A 417 -39.80 9.10 31.70
C SER A 417 -39.74 9.34 30.19
N TYR A 418 -38.88 8.63 29.45
CA TYR A 418 -38.84 8.69 27.99
C TYR A 418 -40.11 8.09 27.38
N TYR A 419 -40.50 6.88 27.77
CA TYR A 419 -41.68 6.21 27.23
C TYR A 419 -42.96 7.00 27.56
N ASP A 420 -43.10 7.50 28.80
CA ASP A 420 -44.23 8.34 29.23
C ASP A 420 -44.36 9.64 28.41
N ARG A 421 -43.26 10.15 27.84
CA ARG A 421 -43.27 11.35 26.97
C ARG A 421 -43.62 11.03 25.52
N GLN A 422 -43.16 9.89 25.01
CA GLN A 422 -43.29 9.55 23.58
C GLN A 422 -44.59 8.80 23.25
N TYR A 423 -45.16 8.08 24.22
CA TYR A 423 -46.29 7.19 24.00
C TYR A 423 -47.49 7.53 24.89
N SER A 424 -48.70 7.36 24.35
CA SER A 424 -49.93 7.62 25.11
C SER A 424 -50.14 6.58 26.22
N THR A 425 -50.77 6.98 27.33
CA THR A 425 -51.02 6.12 28.51
C THR A 425 -51.75 4.81 28.22
N ASN A 426 -52.54 4.74 27.15
CA ASN A 426 -53.23 3.51 26.74
C ASN A 426 -52.29 2.45 26.14
N VAL A 427 -51.15 2.86 25.57
CA VAL A 427 -50.13 1.96 24.99
C VAL A 427 -49.16 1.44 26.05
N LEU A 428 -49.01 2.18 27.15
CA LEU A 428 -48.08 1.86 28.25
C LEU A 428 -48.74 1.09 29.41
N GLN A 429 -50.03 0.79 29.35
CA GLN A 429 -50.77 0.13 30.46
C GLN A 429 -50.19 -1.24 30.86
N ASP A 430 -49.60 -1.96 29.91
CA ASP A 430 -49.00 -3.29 30.11
C ASP A 430 -47.46 -3.26 30.16
N VAL A 431 -46.86 -2.06 30.16
CA VAL A 431 -45.42 -1.85 30.08
C VAL A 431 -44.84 -1.62 31.48
N HIS A 432 -44.24 -2.67 32.04
CA HIS A 432 -43.55 -2.58 33.33
C HIS A 432 -42.03 -2.46 33.15
N ILE A 433 -41.52 -1.22 33.12
CA ILE A 433 -40.08 -0.95 33.09
C ILE A 433 -39.53 -1.09 34.51
N ASN A 434 -38.76 -2.14 34.74
CA ASN A 434 -38.16 -2.45 36.03
C ASN A 434 -36.71 -2.93 35.87
N ASP A 435 -36.06 -3.27 36.99
CA ASP A 435 -34.68 -3.75 36.97
C ASP A 435 -34.53 -5.19 36.42
N GLN A 436 -35.62 -5.93 36.20
CA GLN A 436 -35.59 -7.28 35.60
C GLN A 436 -35.82 -7.26 34.08
N LEU A 437 -35.80 -6.07 33.47
CA LEU A 437 -36.00 -5.90 32.05
C LEU A 437 -34.75 -6.38 31.29
N ASP A 438 -34.95 -7.22 30.27
CA ASP A 438 -33.88 -7.70 29.40
C ASP A 438 -33.38 -6.54 28.52
N ILE A 439 -32.08 -6.43 28.28
CA ILE A 439 -31.43 -5.38 27.48
C ILE A 439 -30.24 -5.90 26.69
N VAL A 440 -29.92 -5.25 25.57
CA VAL A 440 -28.65 -5.40 24.87
C VAL A 440 -27.79 -4.17 25.10
N VAL A 441 -26.65 -4.32 25.76
CA VAL A 441 -25.66 -3.25 25.96
C VAL A 441 -24.52 -3.44 24.99
N SER A 442 -24.15 -2.38 24.28
CA SER A 442 -23.09 -2.42 23.28
C SER A 442 -22.04 -1.33 23.51
N GLY A 443 -20.82 -1.65 23.09
CA GLY A 443 -19.72 -0.72 23.11
C GLY A 443 -19.64 0.20 21.89
N SER A 444 -20.28 -0.15 20.78
CA SER A 444 -20.24 0.65 19.56
C SER A 444 -21.55 0.50 18.78
N ALA A 445 -22.01 1.56 18.14
CA ALA A 445 -23.21 1.51 17.32
C ALA A 445 -22.95 2.21 16.00
N TRP A 446 -23.53 1.70 14.93
CA TRP A 446 -23.65 2.40 13.67
C TRP A 446 -25.12 2.72 13.49
N ALA A 447 -25.47 4.01 13.46
CA ALA A 447 -26.84 4.46 13.29
C ALA A 447 -26.81 5.82 12.59
N TYR A 448 -27.78 6.08 11.71
CA TYR A 448 -27.94 7.37 11.03
C TYR A 448 -26.65 7.86 10.32
N ASN A 449 -25.94 6.95 9.63
CA ASN A 449 -24.64 7.19 8.97
C ASN A 449 -23.48 7.61 9.89
N CYS A 450 -23.65 7.49 11.22
CA CYS A 450 -22.63 7.81 12.20
C CYS A 450 -22.21 6.58 12.99
N THR A 451 -20.94 6.52 13.39
CA THR A 451 -20.42 5.48 14.30
C THR A 451 -20.21 6.08 15.68
N TYR A 452 -20.91 5.53 16.67
CA TYR A 452 -20.82 5.88 18.08
C TYR A 452 -19.95 4.86 18.82
N ARG A 453 -19.12 5.31 19.76
CA ARG A 453 -18.23 4.44 20.55
C ARG A 453 -18.26 4.83 22.03
N SER A 454 -18.65 3.90 22.88
CA SER A 454 -18.79 4.10 24.32
C SER A 454 -17.45 4.10 25.06
N GLU A 455 -17.47 4.56 26.32
CA GLU A 455 -16.33 4.34 27.23
C GLU A 455 -16.17 2.86 27.59
N TYR A 456 -17.28 2.12 27.63
CA TYR A 456 -17.25 0.68 27.80
C TYR A 456 -16.42 -0.02 26.71
N TYR A 457 -16.55 0.38 25.44
CA TYR A 457 -15.66 -0.08 24.35
C TYR A 457 -14.21 0.32 24.61
N ARG A 458 -13.97 1.55 25.06
CA ARG A 458 -12.63 2.09 25.29
C ARG A 458 -11.87 1.34 26.39
N ASP A 459 -12.55 1.07 27.50
CA ASP A 459 -11.99 0.40 28.68
C ASP A 459 -11.72 -1.07 28.38
N LEU A 460 -12.59 -1.72 27.59
CA LEU A 460 -12.43 -3.12 27.22
C LEU A 460 -11.36 -3.35 26.12
N THR A 461 -11.21 -2.41 25.19
CA THR A 461 -10.27 -2.54 24.05
C THR A 461 -8.90 -1.90 24.27
N GLY A 462 -8.70 -1.17 25.37
CA GLY A 462 -7.44 -0.48 25.65
C GLY A 462 -7.13 0.67 24.68
N ALA A 463 -8.17 1.27 24.08
CA ALA A 463 -8.06 2.31 23.06
C ALA A 463 -7.44 3.64 23.56
N ASN A 464 -7.17 3.78 24.86
CA ASN A 464 -6.54 4.95 25.50
C ASN A 464 -5.17 5.36 24.90
N SER A 465 -4.49 4.46 24.18
CA SER A 465 -3.13 4.67 23.65
C SER A 465 -3.05 5.20 22.22
N ARG A 466 -4.19 5.37 21.53
CA ARG A 466 -4.23 5.83 20.13
C ARG A 466 -5.21 6.98 20.02
N GLY A 467 -4.73 8.13 19.55
CA GLY A 467 -5.45 9.42 19.50
C GLY A 467 -6.75 9.51 18.68
N SER A 468 -7.47 8.41 18.49
CA SER A 468 -8.88 8.37 18.10
C SER A 468 -9.76 8.74 19.29
N HIS A 469 -9.69 10.01 19.68
CA HIS A 469 -10.59 10.63 20.65
C HIS A 469 -11.83 11.15 19.90
N TYR A 470 -12.91 11.47 20.61
CA TYR A 470 -14.18 12.08 20.16
C TYR A 470 -15.30 11.10 19.74
N ILE A 471 -16.37 11.06 20.54
CA ILE A 471 -17.71 11.15 19.96
C ILE A 471 -17.90 12.63 19.61
N MET A 472 -18.13 12.94 18.34
CA MET A 472 -18.67 14.24 17.95
C MET A 472 -20.19 14.13 18.00
N VAL A 473 -20.79 14.76 19.00
CA VAL A 473 -22.23 15.06 18.96
C VAL A 473 -22.34 16.51 18.48
N TRP A 474 -23.15 16.74 17.46
CA TRP A 474 -23.39 18.08 16.94
C TRP A 474 -24.37 18.79 17.85
N ALA A 475 -23.89 19.64 18.76
CA ALA A 475 -24.74 20.59 19.45
C ALA A 475 -24.46 21.99 18.88
N GLU A 476 -25.40 22.56 18.14
CA GLU A 476 -25.35 23.98 17.76
C GLU A 476 -25.68 24.83 18.99
N TYR A 477 -24.66 25.29 19.73
CA TYR A 477 -24.89 26.33 20.73
C TYR A 477 -24.82 27.72 20.08
N LEU A 478 -25.93 28.44 20.06
CA LEU A 478 -25.97 29.87 19.73
C LEU A 478 -25.50 30.69 20.93
N SER A 479 -24.20 31.03 20.95
CA SER A 479 -23.69 32.06 21.87
C SER A 479 -23.82 33.44 21.22
N TYR A 480 -24.65 34.32 21.79
CA TYR A 480 -24.69 35.73 21.43
C TYR A 480 -23.69 36.53 22.28
N VAL A 481 -22.46 36.62 21.79
CA VAL A 481 -21.52 37.64 22.27
C VAL A 481 -21.22 38.55 21.09
N ASN A 482 -21.58 39.84 21.22
CA ASN A 482 -21.35 40.90 20.23
C ASN A 482 -22.00 40.71 18.85
N SER A 483 -23.23 40.22 18.80
CA SER A 483 -24.12 40.31 17.62
C SER A 483 -23.62 39.60 16.34
N GLN A 484 -22.63 38.73 16.45
CA GLN A 484 -22.22 37.81 15.38
C GLN A 484 -22.38 36.38 15.88
N ALA A 485 -23.06 35.54 15.10
CA ALA A 485 -23.19 34.13 15.39
C ALA A 485 -21.81 33.47 15.26
N HIS A 486 -21.25 33.04 16.39
CA HIS A 486 -20.03 32.22 16.40
C HIS A 486 -20.42 30.77 16.64
N TYR A 487 -20.09 29.90 15.68
CA TYR A 487 -20.12 28.45 15.88
C TYR A 487 -18.95 28.08 16.81
N CYS A 488 -19.24 27.74 18.06
CA CYS A 488 -18.24 27.25 19.00
C CYS A 488 -18.36 25.73 19.17
N LEU A 489 -17.25 25.05 18.91
CA LEU A 489 -17.12 23.60 18.98
C LEU A 489 -16.69 23.21 20.40
N TYR A 490 -17.62 22.68 21.21
CA TYR A 490 -17.30 22.23 22.57
C TYR A 490 -17.06 20.72 22.62
N ARG A 491 -15.98 20.34 23.34
CA ARG A 491 -15.56 18.95 23.59
C ARG A 491 -16.21 18.46 24.87
N TYR A 492 -16.98 17.38 24.80
CA TYR A 492 -17.47 16.69 26.00
C TYR A 492 -16.66 15.42 26.28
N SER A 493 -16.27 15.27 27.55
CA SER A 493 -15.81 14.01 28.14
C SER A 493 -16.91 13.52 29.08
N SER A 494 -17.91 12.82 28.57
CA SER A 494 -18.86 12.08 29.41
C SER A 494 -19.13 10.70 28.84
N LYS A 495 -19.51 9.77 29.73
CA LYS A 495 -19.49 8.34 29.50
C LYS A 495 -20.72 7.90 28.69
N PRO A 496 -20.62 7.64 27.37
CA PRO A 496 -21.75 7.17 26.60
C PRO A 496 -21.88 5.67 26.82
N ILE A 497 -23.09 5.16 26.97
CA ILE A 497 -23.37 3.71 26.97
C ILE A 497 -24.49 3.50 25.94
N LEU A 498 -24.29 2.58 25.01
CA LEU A 498 -25.25 2.31 23.94
C LEU A 498 -26.07 1.09 24.36
N ALA A 499 -27.39 1.22 24.35
CA ALA A 499 -28.29 0.12 24.65
C ALA A 499 -29.35 -0.01 23.55
N SER A 500 -29.71 -1.24 23.18
CA SER A 500 -30.92 -1.49 22.40
C SER A 500 -31.77 -2.60 23.00
N GLU A 501 -33.06 -2.43 22.75
CA GLU A 501 -34.19 -3.33 22.94
C GLU A 501 -34.41 -3.94 24.34
N PHE A 502 -35.71 -4.03 24.66
CA PHE A 502 -36.26 -4.74 25.78
C PHE A 502 -37.15 -5.90 25.30
N PRO A 503 -36.62 -7.14 25.23
CA PRO A 503 -37.35 -8.32 24.71
C PRO A 503 -38.73 -8.61 25.32
N LYS A 504 -39.06 -8.03 26.47
CA LYS A 504 -40.37 -8.21 27.14
C LYS A 504 -41.42 -7.15 26.76
N LEU A 505 -41.07 -6.16 25.95
CA LEU A 505 -41.97 -5.10 25.50
C LEU A 505 -42.40 -5.33 24.05
N GLU A 506 -43.04 -6.47 23.77
CA GLU A 506 -43.73 -6.68 22.50
C GLU A 506 -45.03 -5.87 22.49
N ILE A 507 -44.93 -4.58 22.17
CA ILE A 507 -46.08 -3.71 21.93
C ILE A 507 -46.32 -3.68 20.42
N GLU A 508 -47.52 -4.04 20.00
CA GLU A 508 -47.90 -4.07 18.59
C GLU A 508 -47.72 -2.67 17.96
N GLY A 509 -46.68 -2.50 17.12
CA GLY A 509 -46.36 -1.26 16.41
C GLY A 509 -45.16 -0.44 16.96
N ILE A 510 -44.55 -0.82 18.08
CA ILE A 510 -43.30 -0.22 18.58
C ILE A 510 -42.18 -1.25 18.37
N GLY A 511 -41.28 -0.99 17.41
CA GLY A 511 -40.16 -1.88 17.08
C GLY A 511 -38.93 -1.70 17.99
N ASP A 512 -37.84 -2.39 17.65
CA ASP A 512 -36.56 -2.32 18.37
C ASP A 512 -36.02 -0.86 18.36
N GLU A 513 -35.97 -0.20 19.52
CA GLU A 513 -35.42 1.17 19.63
C GLU A 513 -33.96 1.18 20.12
N LEU A 514 -33.16 2.03 19.49
CA LEU A 514 -31.78 2.33 19.86
C LEU A 514 -31.72 3.56 20.78
N PHE A 515 -31.11 3.40 21.95
CA PHE A 515 -30.93 4.49 22.90
C PHE A 515 -29.46 4.85 23.10
N LEU A 516 -29.19 6.16 23.15
CA LEU A 516 -27.93 6.69 23.63
C LEU A 516 -28.09 7.14 25.07
N LEU A 517 -27.43 6.45 26.00
CA LEU A 517 -27.37 6.87 27.38
C LEU A 517 -26.21 7.85 27.55
N ILE A 518 -26.51 9.08 27.96
CA ILE A 518 -25.52 10.13 28.20
C ILE A 518 -25.63 10.63 29.63
N ARG A 519 -24.50 10.69 30.32
CA ARG A 519 -24.38 11.43 31.58
C ARG A 519 -24.01 12.88 31.28
N LEU A 520 -24.87 13.84 31.60
CA LEU A 520 -24.60 15.26 31.39
C LEU A 520 -24.07 15.89 32.67
N GLY A 521 -23.13 16.84 32.56
CA GLY A 521 -22.73 17.66 33.70
C GLY A 521 -23.79 18.75 33.96
N LYS A 522 -23.92 19.20 35.22
CA LYS A 522 -24.97 20.10 35.78
C LYS A 522 -25.35 21.38 35.01
N THR A 523 -24.64 21.78 33.96
CA THR A 523 -24.87 23.02 33.19
C THR A 523 -25.10 22.78 31.69
N HIS A 524 -25.45 21.55 31.28
CA HIS A 524 -25.56 21.18 29.87
C HIS A 524 -26.93 20.60 29.56
N ALA A 525 -27.45 20.93 28.39
CA ALA A 525 -28.70 20.41 27.84
C ALA A 525 -28.47 19.92 26.40
N VAL A 526 -29.23 18.94 25.96
CA VAL A 526 -29.30 18.53 24.55
C VAL A 526 -30.26 19.49 23.81
N ASP A 527 -29.90 19.90 22.60
CA ASP A 527 -30.73 20.79 21.76
C ASP A 527 -31.98 20.05 21.22
N ASP A 528 -33.12 20.74 21.13
CA ASP A 528 -34.39 20.25 20.57
C ASP A 528 -34.28 19.82 19.08
N LYS A 529 -33.19 20.21 18.41
CA LYS A 529 -32.95 19.93 16.98
C LYS A 529 -32.24 18.62 16.68
N ASP A 530 -31.71 17.91 17.67
CA ASP A 530 -31.01 16.64 17.44
C ASP A 530 -31.99 15.45 17.43
N LYS A 531 -32.94 15.48 16.49
CA LYS A 531 -33.99 14.44 16.30
C LYS A 531 -33.48 13.13 15.70
N THR A 532 -32.17 12.89 15.71
CA THR A 532 -31.59 11.75 15.01
C THR A 532 -31.46 10.51 15.89
N MET A 533 -31.37 10.61 17.23
CA MET A 533 -31.33 9.43 18.10
C MET A 533 -31.96 9.71 19.48
N PRO A 534 -32.79 8.81 20.03
CA PRO A 534 -33.32 8.94 21.40
C PRO A 534 -32.20 9.01 22.44
N ILE A 535 -32.09 10.15 23.15
CA ILE A 535 -31.13 10.34 24.25
C ILE A 535 -31.84 10.18 25.58
N VAL A 536 -31.28 9.35 26.45
CA VAL A 536 -31.72 9.19 27.83
C VAL A 536 -30.67 9.83 28.74
N GLU A 537 -31.05 10.91 29.39
CA GLU A 537 -30.19 11.67 30.31
C GLU A 537 -30.18 10.99 31.69
N LEU A 538 -28.98 10.74 32.21
CA LEU A 538 -28.80 10.36 33.61
C LEU A 538 -28.43 11.61 34.41
N ASP A 539 -29.38 12.14 35.16
CA ASP A 539 -29.11 13.21 36.13
C ASP A 539 -28.19 12.68 37.24
N ASP A 540 -27.07 13.37 37.42
CA ASP A 540 -26.27 13.24 38.63
C ASP A 540 -26.87 14.14 39.70
N ASP A 541 -27.53 13.56 40.70
CA ASP A 541 -27.83 14.26 41.95
C ASP A 541 -26.59 15.05 42.46
#